data_AF-A0A2H0YYU8-F1
#
_entry.id   AF-A0A2H0YYU8-F1
#
_cell.length_a   1.000
_cell.length_b   1.000
_cell.length_c   1.000
_cell.angle_alpha   90.00
_cell.angle_beta   90.00
_cell.angle_gamma   90.00
#
_symmetry.space_group_name_H-M   'P 1'
#
loop_
_entity.id
_entity.type
_entity.pdbx_description
1 polymer ?
#
loop_
_entity_poly.entity_id
_entity_poly.type
_entity_poly.pdbx_seq_one_letter_code
_entity_poly.pdbx_strand_id
1 'polypeptide(L)'
;MTDFKFDLNAKKVRFTNSELLSSLEKYAKKVNFRYFPTTEYNKWNEKIAGAETFCDRFGSWNKALKIIGIEGGRERKYSADDLIQNLENIWKEIGYPPGKRQLAKYGQKISEQPYNRIWGSVSIACQLIAKYHEGKISREELLKGALEKNTRETIPLNVRWKVLKKDNYTCVKCGQSPAKSNDIELEIDHILPVAKGGTNDIENLQTLCRKCNQGKKDKM
;
A
#
# COMPACT_ATOMS: atom_id res chain seq x y z
N MET A 1 3.94 -22.26 -31.93
CA MET A 1 5.35 -21.88 -31.72
C MET A 1 5.34 -20.51 -31.05
N THR A 2 5.68 -20.41 -29.77
CA THR A 2 5.77 -19.10 -29.10
C THR A 2 7.05 -18.40 -29.52
N ASP A 3 6.91 -17.20 -30.08
CA ASP A 3 8.02 -16.36 -30.56
C ASP A 3 9.05 -16.12 -29.45
N PHE A 4 10.26 -16.60 -29.68
CA PHE A 4 11.41 -16.26 -28.86
C PHE A 4 11.82 -14.81 -29.12
N LYS A 5 11.87 -13.98 -28.07
CA LYS A 5 12.21 -12.56 -28.16
C LYS A 5 13.58 -12.30 -27.55
N PHE A 6 14.46 -11.64 -28.31
CA PHE A 6 15.75 -11.17 -27.82
C PHE A 6 15.53 -9.90 -26.97
N ASP A 7 15.38 -10.08 -25.66
CA ASP A 7 15.15 -9.01 -24.68
C ASP A 7 16.41 -8.77 -23.83
N LEU A 8 17.06 -7.61 -24.03
CA LEU A 8 18.25 -7.19 -23.26
C LEU A 8 17.93 -6.91 -21.78
N ASN A 9 16.66 -6.66 -21.45
CA ASN A 9 16.19 -6.42 -20.09
C ASN A 9 15.64 -7.70 -19.44
N ALA A 10 15.77 -8.85 -20.10
CA ALA A 10 15.32 -10.12 -19.55
C ALA A 10 15.95 -10.35 -18.17
N LYS A 11 15.10 -10.56 -17.16
CA LYS A 11 15.59 -10.87 -15.81
C LYS A 11 16.38 -12.16 -15.86
N LYS A 12 17.65 -12.10 -15.46
CA LYS A 12 18.46 -13.29 -15.19
C LYS A 12 17.86 -14.02 -14.01
N VAL A 13 17.12 -15.10 -14.29
CA VAL A 13 16.47 -15.91 -13.27
C VAL A 13 17.34 -17.12 -12.93
N ARG A 14 17.47 -17.41 -11.64
CA ARG A 14 18.23 -18.57 -11.16
C ARG A 14 17.57 -19.91 -11.51
N PHE A 15 16.24 -19.92 -11.56
CA PHE A 15 15.43 -21.10 -11.86
C PHE A 15 14.37 -20.76 -12.92
N THR A 16 14.17 -21.69 -13.84
CA THR A 16 13.12 -21.68 -14.86
C THR A 16 11.74 -21.94 -14.22
N ASN A 17 10.65 -21.60 -14.94
CA ASN A 17 9.30 -21.93 -14.48
C ASN A 17 9.12 -23.44 -14.30
N SER A 18 9.72 -24.25 -15.18
CA SER A 18 9.64 -25.72 -15.15
C SER A 18 10.33 -26.29 -13.90
N GLU A 19 11.53 -25.82 -13.57
CA GLU A 19 12.24 -26.27 -12.35
C GLU A 19 11.49 -25.91 -11.08
N LEU A 20 10.90 -24.71 -11.02
CA LEU A 20 10.05 -24.30 -9.90
C LEU A 20 8.84 -25.23 -9.76
N LEU A 21 8.08 -25.45 -10.84
CA LEU A 21 6.91 -26.34 -10.80
C LEU A 21 7.29 -27.78 -10.43
N SER A 22 8.42 -28.29 -10.92
CA SER A 22 8.96 -29.60 -10.53
C SER A 22 9.28 -29.69 -9.03
N SER A 23 9.86 -28.63 -8.44
CA SER A 23 10.08 -28.55 -6.99
C SER A 23 8.76 -28.56 -6.20
N LEU A 24 7.72 -27.85 -6.68
CA LEU A 24 6.39 -27.89 -6.08
C LEU A 24 5.76 -29.28 -6.19
N GLU A 25 5.83 -29.92 -7.36
CA GLU A 25 5.31 -31.28 -7.57
C GLU A 25 6.01 -32.31 -6.67
N LYS A 26 7.32 -32.17 -6.47
CA LYS A 26 8.08 -33.05 -5.58
C LYS A 26 7.56 -32.96 -4.13
N TYR A 27 7.30 -31.74 -3.65
CA TYR A 27 6.71 -31.56 -2.33
C TYR A 27 5.24 -32.01 -2.27
N ALA A 28 4.46 -31.71 -3.31
CA ALA A 28 3.08 -32.15 -3.47
C ALA A 28 2.95 -33.67 -3.33
N LYS A 29 3.79 -34.43 -4.03
CA LYS A 29 3.86 -35.90 -3.90
C LYS A 29 4.14 -36.33 -2.46
N LYS A 30 5.05 -35.65 -1.76
CA LYS A 30 5.39 -35.94 -0.35
C LYS A 30 4.20 -35.74 0.60
N VAL A 31 3.29 -34.83 0.28
CA VAL A 31 2.08 -34.57 1.08
C VAL A 31 0.80 -35.14 0.45
N ASN A 32 0.91 -36.08 -0.50
CA ASN A 32 -0.20 -36.71 -1.20
C ASN A 32 -1.16 -35.70 -1.86
N PHE A 33 -0.60 -34.66 -2.49
CA PHE A 33 -1.33 -33.62 -3.22
C PHE A 33 -2.39 -32.87 -2.40
N ARG A 34 -2.36 -32.97 -1.05
CA ARG A 34 -3.19 -32.09 -0.21
C ARG A 34 -2.73 -30.64 -0.35
N TYR A 35 -3.60 -29.71 -0.01
CA TYR A 35 -3.20 -28.33 0.17
C TYR A 35 -2.11 -28.16 1.25
N PHE A 36 -1.13 -27.29 0.98
CA PHE A 36 -0.11 -26.86 1.95
C PHE A 36 0.19 -25.35 1.83
N PRO A 37 0.25 -24.61 2.94
CA PRO A 37 0.55 -23.19 2.93
C PRO A 37 2.05 -22.92 2.69
N THR A 38 2.37 -21.68 2.32
CA THR A 38 3.75 -21.19 2.10
C THR A 38 4.67 -21.48 3.30
N THR A 39 4.14 -21.34 4.51
CA THR A 39 4.87 -21.57 5.77
C THR A 39 5.29 -23.02 5.96
N GLU A 40 4.52 -23.97 5.44
CA GLU A 40 4.84 -25.39 5.51
C GLU A 40 5.91 -25.75 4.48
N TYR A 41 5.72 -25.34 3.22
CA TYR A 41 6.69 -25.55 2.16
C TYR A 41 8.05 -24.92 2.46
N ASN A 42 8.07 -23.71 3.04
CA ASN A 42 9.32 -23.02 3.39
C ASN A 42 10.15 -23.74 4.45
N LYS A 43 9.56 -24.65 5.25
CA LYS A 43 10.29 -25.49 6.20
C LYS A 43 10.94 -26.72 5.55
N TRP A 44 10.58 -27.03 4.30
CA TRP A 44 11.19 -28.16 3.61
C TRP A 44 12.60 -27.81 3.14
N ASN A 45 13.60 -28.61 3.55
CA ASN A 45 15.01 -28.32 3.31
C ASN A 45 15.45 -28.59 1.87
N GLU A 46 14.78 -29.49 1.13
CA GLU A 46 15.14 -29.83 -0.25
C GLU A 46 14.50 -28.90 -1.30
N LYS A 47 13.79 -27.84 -0.87
CA LYS A 47 13.21 -26.87 -1.78
C LYS A 47 14.32 -26.12 -2.53
N ILE A 48 14.14 -25.91 -3.83
CA ILE A 48 15.12 -25.15 -4.63
C ILE A 48 14.98 -23.63 -4.44
N ALA A 49 13.79 -23.17 -4.06
CA ALA A 49 13.45 -21.78 -3.84
C ALA A 49 12.40 -21.64 -2.73
N GLY A 50 12.35 -20.47 -2.09
CA GLY A 50 11.29 -20.12 -1.15
C GLY A 50 9.97 -19.81 -1.85
N ALA A 51 8.86 -19.89 -1.12
CA ALA A 51 7.51 -19.65 -1.63
C ALA A 51 7.32 -18.28 -2.30
N GLU A 52 8.09 -17.27 -1.89
CA GLU A 52 8.06 -15.92 -2.49
C GLU A 52 8.41 -15.93 -3.97
N THR A 53 9.40 -16.75 -4.37
CA THR A 53 9.78 -16.89 -5.78
C THR A 53 8.61 -17.42 -6.62
N PHE A 54 7.73 -18.23 -6.05
CA PHE A 54 6.54 -18.73 -6.75
C PHE A 54 5.46 -17.66 -6.84
N CYS A 55 5.28 -16.86 -5.78
CA CYS A 55 4.39 -15.70 -5.82
C CYS A 55 4.82 -14.70 -6.91
N ASP A 56 6.11 -14.39 -7.01
CA ASP A 56 6.65 -13.49 -8.04
C ASP A 56 6.46 -14.03 -9.45
N ARG A 57 6.65 -15.34 -9.65
CA ARG A 57 6.67 -15.97 -10.98
C ARG A 57 5.28 -16.36 -11.49
N PHE A 58 4.38 -16.76 -10.60
CA PHE A 58 3.05 -17.27 -10.95
C PHE A 58 1.91 -16.37 -10.42
N GLY A 59 2.26 -15.21 -9.85
CA GLY A 59 1.35 -14.18 -9.34
C GLY A 59 0.82 -14.46 -7.92
N SER A 60 0.69 -15.72 -7.51
CA SER A 60 0.39 -16.08 -6.11
C SER A 60 0.71 -17.54 -5.83
N TRP A 61 0.89 -17.87 -4.55
CA TRP A 61 1.07 -19.26 -4.11
C TRP A 61 -0.06 -20.20 -4.56
N ASN A 62 -1.33 -19.81 -4.36
CA ASN A 62 -2.46 -20.64 -4.78
C ASN A 62 -2.51 -20.82 -6.30
N LYS A 63 -2.13 -19.81 -7.09
CA LYS A 63 -2.01 -19.96 -8.56
C LYS A 63 -0.92 -20.96 -8.93
N ALA A 64 0.22 -20.94 -8.25
CA ALA A 64 1.30 -21.91 -8.47
C ALA A 64 0.83 -23.35 -8.13
N LEU A 65 0.11 -23.53 -7.02
CA LEU A 65 -0.47 -24.82 -6.63
C LEU A 65 -1.54 -25.31 -7.63
N LYS A 66 -2.37 -24.41 -8.15
CA LYS A 66 -3.41 -24.76 -9.13
C LYS A 66 -2.81 -25.28 -10.44
N ILE A 67 -1.63 -24.78 -10.85
CA ILE A 67 -0.92 -25.28 -12.05
C ILE A 67 -0.57 -26.77 -11.90
N ILE A 68 -0.26 -27.23 -10.68
CA ILE A 68 0.07 -28.63 -10.39
C ILE A 68 -1.14 -29.43 -9.87
N GLY A 69 -2.37 -28.93 -10.08
CA GLY A 69 -3.61 -29.62 -9.72
C GLY A 69 -3.95 -29.62 -8.23
N ILE A 70 -3.30 -28.80 -7.40
CA ILE A 70 -3.63 -28.68 -5.98
C ILE A 70 -4.62 -27.55 -5.75
N GLU A 71 -5.76 -27.91 -5.15
CA GLU A 71 -6.82 -27.01 -4.73
C GLU A 71 -6.99 -27.02 -3.20
N GLY A 72 -7.86 -26.17 -2.64
CA GLY A 72 -8.18 -26.14 -1.21
C GLY A 72 -7.48 -25.06 -0.38
N GLY A 73 -6.66 -24.21 -1.01
CA GLY A 73 -6.25 -22.95 -0.38
C GLY A 73 -7.45 -22.04 -0.16
N ARG A 74 -7.48 -21.30 0.95
CA ARG A 74 -8.52 -20.28 1.16
C ARG A 74 -8.48 -19.30 -0.02
N GLU A 75 -9.49 -19.34 -0.88
CA GLU A 75 -9.68 -18.32 -1.89
C GLU A 75 -10.02 -16.99 -1.21
N ARG A 76 -9.66 -15.89 -1.86
CA ARG A 76 -10.06 -14.58 -1.37
C ARG A 76 -11.58 -14.54 -1.45
N LYS A 77 -12.23 -14.32 -0.31
CA LYS A 77 -13.70 -14.25 -0.23
C LYS A 77 -14.30 -13.20 -1.17
N TYR A 78 -13.55 -12.13 -1.45
CA TYR A 78 -13.97 -11.03 -2.31
C TYR A 78 -12.83 -10.67 -3.26
N SER A 79 -13.16 -10.51 -4.53
CA SER A 79 -12.28 -9.93 -5.55
C SER A 79 -12.17 -8.41 -5.38
N ALA A 80 -11.23 -7.78 -6.08
CA ALA A 80 -11.17 -6.31 -6.11
C ALA A 80 -12.48 -5.72 -6.67
N ASP A 81 -13.08 -6.39 -7.66
CA ASP A 81 -14.29 -5.93 -8.30
C ASP A 81 -15.50 -6.00 -7.36
N ASP A 82 -15.65 -7.11 -6.63
CA ASP A 82 -16.70 -7.26 -5.61
C ASP A 82 -16.65 -6.14 -4.56
N LEU A 83 -15.43 -5.76 -4.16
CA LEU A 83 -15.21 -4.73 -3.17
C LEU A 83 -15.59 -3.35 -3.71
N ILE A 84 -15.14 -2.99 -4.92
CA ILE A 84 -15.50 -1.74 -5.59
C ILE A 84 -17.01 -1.66 -5.79
N GLN A 85 -17.63 -2.73 -6.29
CA GLN A 85 -19.08 -2.78 -6.50
C GLN A 85 -19.85 -2.53 -5.19
N ASN A 86 -19.39 -3.11 -4.07
CA ASN A 86 -19.99 -2.85 -2.77
C ASN A 86 -19.86 -1.37 -2.36
N LEU A 87 -18.71 -0.72 -2.56
CA LEU A 87 -18.57 0.71 -2.26
C LEU A 87 -19.46 1.58 -3.14
N GLU A 88 -19.54 1.31 -4.44
CA GLU A 88 -20.41 2.03 -5.35
C GLU A 88 -21.88 1.89 -4.98
N ASN A 89 -22.32 0.68 -4.58
CA ASN A 89 -23.70 0.44 -4.16
C ASN A 89 -24.03 1.24 -2.90
N ILE A 90 -23.16 1.21 -1.89
CA ILE A 90 -23.36 2.01 -0.66
C ILE A 90 -23.38 3.50 -1.00
N TRP A 91 -22.46 3.96 -1.86
CA TRP A 91 -22.38 5.38 -2.25
C TRP A 91 -23.66 5.81 -2.97
N LYS A 92 -24.17 5.00 -3.90
CA LYS A 92 -25.46 5.25 -4.58
C LYS A 92 -26.63 5.31 -3.60
N GLU A 93 -26.62 4.47 -2.56
CA GLU A 93 -27.67 4.45 -1.54
C GLU A 93 -27.64 5.68 -0.62
N ILE A 94 -26.46 6.10 -0.17
CA ILE A 94 -26.35 7.18 0.83
C ILE A 94 -26.07 8.57 0.23
N GLY A 95 -25.70 8.64 -1.04
CA GLY A 95 -25.44 9.89 -1.78
C GLY A 95 -24.07 10.54 -1.53
N TYR A 96 -23.18 9.91 -0.77
CA TYR A 96 -21.84 10.44 -0.46
C TYR A 96 -20.82 9.31 -0.23
N PRO A 97 -19.49 9.56 -0.33
CA PRO A 97 -18.49 8.52 -0.24
C PRO A 97 -18.54 7.78 1.11
N PRO A 98 -18.65 6.44 1.13
CA PRO A 98 -18.75 5.68 2.36
C PRO A 98 -17.42 5.60 3.11
N GLY A 99 -17.48 5.71 4.44
CA GLY A 99 -16.37 5.43 5.34
C GLY A 99 -16.55 4.11 6.11
N LYS A 100 -15.67 3.87 7.09
CA LYS A 100 -15.73 2.69 7.97
C LYS A 100 -17.11 2.48 8.62
N ARG A 101 -17.75 3.55 9.10
CA ARG A 101 -19.06 3.47 9.75
C ARG A 101 -20.15 3.03 8.76
N GLN A 102 -20.11 3.53 7.53
CA GLN A 102 -21.04 3.17 6.48
C GLN A 102 -20.83 1.72 6.03
N LEU A 103 -19.58 1.25 5.91
CA LEU A 103 -19.31 -0.17 5.63
C LEU A 103 -19.86 -1.09 6.71
N ALA A 104 -19.74 -0.73 7.99
CA ALA A 104 -20.30 -1.51 9.08
C ALA A 104 -21.83 -1.60 9.02
N LYS A 105 -22.49 -0.53 8.55
CA LYS A 105 -23.97 -0.45 8.50
C LYS A 105 -24.57 -1.01 7.20
N TYR A 106 -23.97 -0.71 6.06
CA TYR A 106 -24.50 -0.98 4.72
C TYR A 106 -23.67 -1.99 3.93
N GLY A 107 -22.40 -2.20 4.30
CA GLY A 107 -21.43 -2.95 3.49
C GLY A 107 -21.53 -4.46 3.57
N GLN A 108 -22.74 -5.01 3.79
CA GLN A 108 -23.02 -6.45 3.66
C GLN A 108 -22.04 -7.36 4.42
N LYS A 109 -21.69 -6.98 5.66
CA LYS A 109 -20.72 -7.70 6.51
C LYS A 109 -19.27 -7.72 5.97
N ILE A 110 -18.94 -6.85 5.02
CA ILE A 110 -17.56 -6.59 4.57
C ILE A 110 -16.99 -5.46 5.44
N SER A 111 -15.96 -5.77 6.24
CA SER A 111 -15.24 -4.77 7.04
C SER A 111 -14.31 -3.91 6.18
N GLU A 112 -13.65 -2.90 6.74
CA GLU A 112 -12.70 -2.07 5.98
C GLU A 112 -11.42 -2.80 5.56
N GLN A 113 -11.10 -3.95 6.17
CA GLN A 113 -9.79 -4.61 5.99
C GLN A 113 -9.51 -5.15 4.58
N PRO A 114 -10.45 -5.79 3.87
CA PRO A 114 -10.27 -6.17 2.47
C PRO A 114 -9.94 -4.98 1.57
N TYR A 115 -10.56 -3.81 1.81
CA TYR A 115 -10.29 -2.58 1.08
C TYR A 115 -8.89 -2.05 1.36
N ASN A 116 -8.52 -1.95 2.63
CA ASN A 116 -7.21 -1.43 3.05
C ASN A 116 -6.06 -2.24 2.45
N ARG A 117 -6.24 -3.55 2.24
CA ARG A 117 -5.22 -4.41 1.65
C ARG A 117 -4.91 -4.08 0.18
N ILE A 118 -5.91 -3.62 -0.58
CA ILE A 118 -5.77 -3.37 -2.03
C ILE A 118 -5.53 -1.88 -2.29
N TRP A 119 -6.26 -0.99 -1.60
CA TRP A 119 -6.22 0.45 -1.84
C TRP A 119 -5.57 1.26 -0.70
N GLY A 120 -5.07 0.62 0.35
CA GLY A 120 -4.50 1.29 1.53
C GLY A 120 -5.56 1.85 2.49
N SER A 121 -6.63 2.43 1.97
CA SER A 121 -7.81 2.83 2.77
C SER A 121 -9.09 2.84 1.93
N VAL A 122 -10.24 2.74 2.61
CA VAL A 122 -11.57 2.92 2.00
C VAL A 122 -11.70 4.31 1.36
N SER A 123 -11.10 5.35 1.97
CA SER A 123 -11.11 6.71 1.43
C SER A 123 -10.36 6.79 0.10
N ILE A 124 -9.20 6.15 0.00
CA ILE A 124 -8.44 6.08 -1.26
C ILE A 124 -9.22 5.30 -2.32
N ALA A 125 -9.87 4.18 -1.94
CA ALA A 125 -10.74 3.45 -2.86
C ALA A 125 -11.86 4.34 -3.41
N CYS A 126 -12.53 5.13 -2.56
CA CYS A 126 -13.57 6.07 -2.98
C CYS A 126 -13.02 7.18 -3.91
N GLN A 127 -11.83 7.71 -3.63
CA GLN A 127 -11.19 8.71 -4.51
C GLN A 127 -10.90 8.14 -5.90
N LEU A 128 -10.45 6.89 -5.97
CA LEU A 128 -10.19 6.22 -7.24
C LEU A 128 -11.50 5.90 -7.99
N ILE A 129 -12.56 5.50 -7.29
CA ILE A 129 -13.90 5.34 -7.88
C ILE A 129 -14.35 6.67 -8.51
N ALA A 130 -14.20 7.80 -7.81
CA ALA A 130 -14.52 9.11 -8.37
C ALA A 130 -13.72 9.42 -9.64
N LYS A 131 -12.39 9.22 -9.61
CA LYS A 131 -11.52 9.40 -10.78
C LYS A 131 -11.94 8.52 -11.97
N TYR A 132 -12.38 7.29 -11.70
CA TYR A 132 -12.87 6.38 -12.74
C TYR A 132 -14.15 6.91 -13.40
N HIS A 133 -15.14 7.33 -12.61
CA HIS A 133 -16.39 7.91 -13.14
C HIS A 133 -16.18 9.27 -13.82
N GLU A 134 -15.13 10.00 -13.48
CA GLU A 134 -14.66 11.20 -14.20
C GLU A 134 -13.91 10.87 -15.51
N GLY A 135 -13.68 9.59 -15.81
CA GLY A 135 -12.92 9.14 -17.00
C GLY A 135 -11.41 9.37 -16.91
N LYS A 136 -10.86 9.66 -15.72
CA LYS A 136 -9.43 9.95 -15.52
C LYS A 136 -8.55 8.70 -15.41
N ILE A 137 -9.15 7.55 -15.06
CA ILE A 137 -8.45 6.26 -14.96
C ILE A 137 -9.32 5.16 -15.57
N SER A 138 -8.70 4.09 -16.03
CA SER A 138 -9.37 2.88 -16.49
C SER A 138 -9.89 2.03 -15.31
N ARG A 139 -10.83 1.12 -15.61
CA ARG A 139 -11.32 0.16 -14.61
C ARG A 139 -10.20 -0.79 -14.15
N GLU A 140 -9.26 -1.14 -15.03
CA GLU A 140 -8.11 -1.95 -14.68
C GLU A 140 -7.19 -1.26 -13.67
N GLU A 141 -6.93 0.05 -13.84
CA GLU A 141 -6.16 0.85 -12.89
C GLU A 141 -6.87 0.98 -11.54
N LEU A 142 -8.19 1.16 -11.54
CA LEU A 142 -9.01 1.15 -10.32
C LEU A 142 -8.86 -0.16 -9.55
N LEU A 143 -8.96 -1.31 -10.24
CA LEU A 143 -8.92 -2.64 -9.62
C LEU A 143 -7.51 -3.07 -9.18
N LYS A 144 -6.46 -2.56 -9.81
CA LYS A 144 -5.06 -2.79 -9.38
C LYS A 144 -4.77 -2.15 -8.02
N GLY A 145 -5.49 -1.09 -7.68
CA GLY A 145 -5.36 -0.39 -6.41
C GLY A 145 -4.22 0.63 -6.36
N ALA A 146 -4.03 1.23 -5.18
CA ALA A 146 -3.02 2.26 -4.98
C ALA A 146 -1.63 1.60 -4.85
N LEU A 147 -0.91 1.50 -5.98
CA LEU A 147 0.51 1.11 -5.99
C LEU A 147 1.37 2.14 -5.23
N GLU A 148 0.92 3.38 -5.14
CA GLU A 148 1.55 4.41 -4.33
C GLU A 148 0.99 4.34 -2.91
N LYS A 149 1.75 3.65 -2.05
CA LYS A 149 1.59 3.81 -0.61
C LYS A 149 1.67 5.32 -0.33
N ASN A 150 0.55 5.90 0.09
CA ASN A 150 0.52 7.21 0.73
C ASN A 150 1.12 7.08 2.15
N THR A 151 2.33 6.49 2.24
CA THR A 151 3.21 6.74 3.35
C THR A 151 3.45 8.23 3.28
N ARG A 152 3.04 8.99 4.30
CA ARG A 152 3.55 10.35 4.49
C ARG A 152 5.05 10.25 4.28
N GLU A 153 5.54 10.82 3.19
CA GLU A 153 6.96 10.82 2.92
C GLU A 153 7.61 11.55 4.09
N THR A 154 8.38 10.80 4.87
CA THR A 154 9.14 11.39 5.97
C THR A 154 10.00 12.48 5.38
N ILE A 155 9.86 13.71 5.85
CA ILE A 155 10.70 14.83 5.43
C ILE A 155 12.16 14.41 5.67
N PRO A 156 12.99 14.27 4.61
CA PRO A 156 14.35 13.79 4.74
C PRO A 156 15.17 14.66 5.70
N LEU A 157 16.12 14.05 6.44
CA LEU A 157 16.92 14.75 7.46
C LEU A 157 17.64 15.99 6.90
N ASN A 158 18.15 15.93 5.67
CA ASN A 158 18.79 17.05 5.00
C ASN A 158 17.79 18.21 4.72
N VAL A 159 16.55 17.90 4.35
CA VAL A 159 15.50 18.91 4.16
C VAL A 159 15.13 19.54 5.51
N ARG A 160 14.96 18.74 6.56
CA ARG A 160 14.72 19.25 7.92
C ARG A 160 15.80 20.23 8.36
N TRP A 161 17.07 19.89 8.12
CA TRP A 161 18.20 20.76 8.45
C TRP A 161 18.21 22.06 7.64
N LYS A 162 17.88 22.00 6.34
CA LYS A 162 17.74 23.19 5.49
C LYS A 162 16.62 24.12 5.98
N VAL A 163 15.48 23.57 6.40
CA VAL A 163 14.35 24.35 6.92
C VAL A 163 14.72 25.00 8.26
N LEU A 164 15.33 24.25 9.18
CA LEU A 164 15.83 24.81 10.45
C LEU A 164 16.82 25.96 10.20
N LYS A 165 17.76 25.77 9.27
CA LYS A 165 18.74 26.81 8.90
C LYS A 165 18.07 28.02 8.25
N LYS A 166 17.10 27.80 7.34
CA LYS A 166 16.29 28.85 6.69
C LYS A 166 15.60 29.72 7.74
N ASP A 167 15.04 29.09 8.77
CA ASP A 167 14.29 29.76 9.84
C ASP A 167 15.19 30.15 11.03
N ASN A 168 16.50 30.20 10.81
CA ASN A 168 17.51 30.59 11.80
C ASN A 168 17.39 29.86 13.15
N TYR A 169 17.01 28.58 13.13
CA TYR A 169 16.77 27.74 14.30
C TYR A 169 15.81 28.39 15.31
N THR A 170 14.78 29.07 14.79
CA THR A 170 13.76 29.76 15.57
C THR A 170 12.37 29.37 15.08
N CYS A 171 11.41 29.35 16.00
CA CYS A 171 10.01 29.23 15.64
C CYS A 171 9.58 30.47 14.85
N VAL A 172 9.11 30.30 13.61
CA VAL A 172 8.70 31.42 12.75
C VAL A 172 7.46 32.15 13.28
N LYS A 173 6.69 31.52 14.18
CA LYS A 173 5.47 32.09 14.76
C LYS A 173 5.70 32.90 16.03
N CYS A 174 6.63 32.49 16.90
CA CYS A 174 6.83 33.14 18.20
C CYS A 174 8.28 33.55 18.52
N GLY A 175 9.24 33.25 17.64
CA GLY A 175 10.65 33.62 17.81
C GLY A 175 11.40 32.88 18.92
N GLN A 176 10.80 31.84 19.51
CA GLN A 176 11.48 30.97 20.47
C GLN A 176 12.53 30.09 19.78
N SER A 177 13.66 29.87 20.45
CA SER A 177 14.78 29.06 19.97
C SER A 177 15.33 28.22 21.12
N PRO A 178 15.78 26.98 20.86
CA PRO A 178 16.51 26.16 21.83
C PRO A 178 17.75 26.86 22.42
N ALA A 179 18.31 27.85 21.71
CA ALA A 179 19.43 28.64 22.23
C ALA A 179 19.07 29.49 23.47
N LYS A 180 17.79 29.78 23.69
CA LYS A 180 17.31 30.59 24.83
C LYS A 180 16.91 29.75 26.04
N SER A 181 16.50 28.49 25.83
CA SER A 181 16.13 27.54 26.88
C SER A 181 16.08 26.12 26.30
N ASN A 182 16.54 25.15 27.09
CA ASN A 182 16.53 23.74 26.73
C ASN A 182 15.10 23.15 26.65
N ASP A 183 14.08 23.84 27.16
CA ASP A 183 12.69 23.35 27.12
C ASP A 183 12.00 23.59 25.77
N ILE A 184 12.67 24.27 24.83
CA ILE A 184 12.12 24.62 23.53
C ILE A 184 12.50 23.54 22.52
N GLU A 185 11.51 22.72 22.15
CA GLU A 185 11.63 21.78 21.04
C GLU A 185 11.05 22.39 19.75
N LEU A 186 11.83 22.32 18.67
CA LEU A 186 11.43 22.74 17.32
C LEU A 186 11.01 21.54 16.48
N GLU A 187 9.92 21.72 15.75
CA GLU A 187 9.35 20.75 14.83
C GLU A 187 9.24 21.38 13.43
N ILE A 188 9.44 20.57 12.40
CA ILE A 188 9.16 20.97 11.02
C ILE A 188 7.70 20.64 10.72
N ASP A 189 6.97 21.63 10.23
CA ASP A 189 5.55 21.56 9.92
C ASP A 189 5.27 22.14 8.52
N HIS A 190 4.19 21.69 7.89
CA HIS A 190 3.78 22.17 6.57
C HIS A 190 2.95 23.44 6.66
N ILE A 191 3.24 24.45 5.84
CA ILE A 191 2.44 25.68 5.74
C ILE A 191 1.03 25.33 5.24
N LEU A 192 0.94 24.76 4.03
CA LEU A 192 -0.26 24.09 3.53
C LEU A 192 -0.25 22.64 4.04
N PRO A 193 -1.27 22.18 4.80
CA PRO A 193 -1.30 20.81 5.28
C PRO A 193 -1.29 19.78 4.15
N VAL A 194 -0.64 18.64 4.39
CA VAL A 194 -0.67 17.49 3.48
C VAL A 194 -2.12 17.11 3.11
N ALA A 195 -3.04 17.15 4.07
CA ALA A 195 -4.47 16.87 3.83
C ALA A 195 -5.15 17.82 2.83
N LYS A 196 -4.56 18.99 2.57
CA LYS A 196 -5.02 20.00 1.61
C LYS A 196 -4.06 20.13 0.41
N GLY A 197 -3.22 19.13 0.17
CA GLY A 197 -2.29 19.09 -0.97
C GLY A 197 -0.90 19.67 -0.71
N GLY A 198 -0.53 19.90 0.55
CA GLY A 198 0.82 20.36 0.90
C GLY A 198 1.93 19.39 0.53
N THR A 199 2.95 19.89 -0.14
CA THR A 199 4.15 19.14 -0.56
C THR A 199 5.27 19.23 0.49
N ASN A 200 6.32 18.39 0.35
CA ASN A 200 7.54 18.44 1.16
C ASN A 200 8.58 19.45 0.63
N ASP A 201 8.18 20.34 -0.28
CA ASP A 201 9.05 21.38 -0.81
C ASP A 201 9.44 22.36 0.30
N ILE A 202 10.68 22.86 0.27
CA ILE A 202 11.23 23.74 1.31
C ILE A 202 10.37 24.98 1.54
N GLU A 203 9.72 25.45 0.48
CA GLU A 203 8.82 26.59 0.43
C GLU A 203 7.53 26.33 1.22
N ASN A 204 7.06 25.08 1.26
CA ASN A 204 5.88 24.67 2.02
C ASN A 204 6.22 24.17 3.43
N LEU A 205 7.48 24.24 3.86
CA LEU A 205 7.92 23.82 5.19
C LEU A 205 8.33 25.02 6.06
N GLN A 206 8.02 24.93 7.35
CA GLN A 206 8.36 25.93 8.34
C GLN A 206 8.75 25.29 9.68
N THR A 207 9.55 26.00 10.46
CA THR A 207 9.97 25.63 11.81
C THR A 207 9.03 26.22 12.84
N LEU A 208 8.37 25.38 13.64
CA LEU A 208 7.50 25.79 14.75
C LEU A 208 7.96 25.16 16.06
N CYS A 209 7.82 25.88 17.19
CA CYS A 209 7.96 25.23 18.49
C CYS A 209 6.74 24.34 18.76
N ARG A 210 6.89 23.32 19.62
CA ARG A 210 5.82 22.35 19.94
C ARG A 210 4.48 23.02 20.28
N LYS A 211 4.51 24.09 21.10
CA LYS A 211 3.30 24.86 21.49
C LYS A 211 2.62 25.52 20.29
N CYS A 212 3.40 26.15 19.42
CA CYS A 212 2.89 26.80 18.22
C CYS A 212 2.33 25.80 17.19
N ASN A 213 3.00 24.65 17.05
CA ASN A 213 2.57 23.58 16.16
C ASN A 213 1.25 22.95 16.64
N GLN A 214 1.13 22.65 17.94
CA GLN A 214 -0.11 22.16 18.53
C GLN A 214 -1.28 23.13 18.30
N GLY A 215 -1.09 24.42 18.59
CA GLY A 215 -2.13 25.43 18.35
C GLY A 215 -2.48 25.67 16.87
N LYS A 216 -1.69 25.18 15.91
CA LYS A 216 -2.05 25.18 14.48
C LYS A 216 -2.98 24.01 14.15
N LYS A 217 -2.78 22.84 14.78
CA LYS A 217 -3.64 21.66 14.61
C LYS A 217 -5.07 21.92 15.08
N ASP A 218 -5.25 22.73 16.12
CA ASP A 218 -6.57 23.06 16.68
C ASP A 218 -7.42 23.99 15.79
N LYS A 219 -6.82 24.64 14.79
CA LYS A 219 -7.49 25.60 13.90
C LYS A 219 -7.67 25.10 12.46
N MET A 220 -7.43 23.81 12.21
CA MET A 220 -7.38 23.23 10.86
C MET A 220 -8.51 22.26 10.54
#